data_AF-R0GZG9-F1
#
_entry.id   AF-R0GZG9-F1
#
_cell.length_a   1.000
_cell.length_b   1.000
_cell.length_c   1.000
_cell.angle_alpha   90.00
_cell.angle_beta   90.00
_cell.angle_gamma   90.00
#
_symmetry.space_group_name_H-M   'P 1'
#
loop_
_entity.id
_entity.type
_entity.pdbx_description
1 polymer ?
#
loop_
_entity_poly.entity_id
_entity_poly.type
_entity_poly.pdbx_seq_one_letter_code
_entity_poly.pdbx_strand_id
1 'polypeptide(L)'
;MNQTRRKRRPDPSLSRLDSLSPEMLFPAKSPALTSSRIRNIFLLLVFCFIIYIIFSYGTFRREKISSIARSLTVFSTRRRHLLFSIAASHDSWLRRSSYVRLWYTPESTRAVVFLDRGGFESDLTLPPVVVSKDVSRFPYNFPGGLRSAIRVARVVKETVDQGDKDVRWFVFGDDDTVFFVDNLVTVLSKYDHRKWYYVGSNSEFYDQNVRYSFDMAFGGGGFAISVSLAKVLAKVLDSCLMRYSHMYGSDSRIFSCLAELGVTLTHEPGFHQIDVRGNIFGLLCAHPLSPLVSLHHLDAVDPFFPKMNRTESVARLIGASSLDSGRILQQSVCYDSLNTVTVSVVWGYAIQVYEGNKLLPDLLTLQKTFSTWRRGSGVQSNYMFSTRDYPRDPCGRSLVFFLDSVGSDGSEGTWSNYILHRVGNCHRAEAVKRLERIKVLSHKLDHDTQQMVSPRRQCCDISSPYNKSMVINIRQCMPDELIAMNT
;
A
#
# COMPACT_ATOMS: atom_id res chain seq x y z
N MET A 1 -9.97 -18.99 64.57
CA MET A 1 -9.55 -20.10 65.48
C MET A 1 -8.39 -20.84 64.82
N ASN A 2 -7.50 -21.48 65.60
CA ASN A 2 -6.44 -22.44 65.22
C ASN A 2 -5.46 -21.97 64.09
N GLN A 3 -4.16 -21.74 64.27
CA GLN A 3 -3.18 -22.01 65.34
C GLN A 3 -2.72 -23.46 65.58
N THR A 4 -1.61 -23.85 64.93
CA THR A 4 -0.52 -24.76 65.37
C THR A 4 0.71 -24.49 64.46
N ARG A 5 1.96 -24.18 64.85
CA ARG A 5 2.76 -24.09 66.10
C ARG A 5 3.68 -25.29 66.42
N ARG A 6 4.96 -25.23 65.96
CA ARG A 6 6.25 -25.62 66.64
C ARG A 6 7.38 -25.70 65.58
N LYS A 7 8.70 -25.68 65.87
CA LYS A 7 9.49 -25.74 67.14
C LYS A 7 10.77 -24.85 67.03
N ARG A 8 11.70 -24.86 68.02
CA ARG A 8 12.87 -23.93 68.11
C ARG A 8 14.06 -24.62 68.85
N ARG A 9 15.31 -24.10 68.65
CA ARG A 9 16.54 -24.23 69.51
C ARG A 9 17.27 -25.60 69.56
N PRO A 10 18.54 -25.71 70.07
CA PRO A 10 19.54 -24.69 70.53
C PRO A 10 21.07 -24.90 70.20
N ASP A 11 21.91 -23.85 70.44
CA ASP A 11 23.27 -23.81 71.08
C ASP A 11 24.53 -24.56 70.48
N PRO A 12 25.79 -24.42 71.02
CA PRO A 12 26.58 -23.18 71.35
C PRO A 12 28.13 -23.25 71.09
N SER A 13 28.88 -22.13 71.25
CA SER A 13 30.26 -21.97 71.85
C SER A 13 30.88 -20.57 71.52
N LEU A 14 31.34 -19.74 72.49
CA LEU A 14 32.72 -19.49 73.01
C LEU A 14 33.76 -18.93 71.98
N SER A 15 34.69 -17.98 72.30
CA SER A 15 35.09 -17.35 73.58
C SER A 15 35.83 -15.97 73.44
N ARG A 16 35.85 -15.21 74.55
CA ARG A 16 36.87 -14.26 75.14
C ARG A 16 38.25 -14.09 74.43
N LEU A 17 39.06 -13.01 74.54
CA LEU A 17 39.08 -11.63 75.15
C LEU A 17 40.27 -10.85 74.46
N ASP A 18 40.88 -9.70 74.80
CA ASP A 18 40.91 -8.61 75.84
C ASP A 18 41.44 -7.31 75.14
N SER A 19 41.14 -6.04 75.45
CA SER A 19 41.48 -5.13 76.59
C SER A 19 42.88 -4.46 76.58
N LEU A 20 42.96 -3.12 76.35
CA LEU A 20 43.71 -2.07 77.11
C LEU A 20 43.89 -0.73 76.34
N SER A 21 44.07 0.37 77.09
CA SER A 21 44.25 1.79 76.68
C SER A 21 45.26 2.47 77.65
N PRO A 22 45.50 3.81 77.68
CA PRO A 22 45.28 4.93 76.74
C PRO A 22 46.54 5.84 76.56
N GLU A 23 46.44 7.01 75.89
CA GLU A 23 46.77 8.36 76.42
C GLU A 23 46.74 9.47 75.32
N MET A 24 46.94 10.74 75.71
CA MET A 24 46.69 11.97 74.93
C MET A 24 47.94 12.87 74.77
N LEU A 25 48.05 13.61 73.67
CA LEU A 25 48.28 15.07 73.68
C LEU A 25 48.12 15.74 72.29
N PHE A 26 47.79 17.04 72.28
CA PHE A 26 47.95 17.96 71.13
C PHE A 26 49.00 19.03 71.51
N PRO A 27 49.75 19.60 70.55
CA PRO A 27 49.55 21.04 70.28
C PRO A 27 49.89 21.53 68.84
N ALA A 28 49.74 22.85 68.65
CA ALA A 28 50.34 23.73 67.62
C ALA A 28 49.65 23.88 66.24
N LYS A 29 50.01 24.98 65.54
CA LYS A 29 49.39 25.52 64.32
C LYS A 29 50.43 25.82 63.23
N SER A 30 49.97 25.82 61.96
CA SER A 30 50.54 26.54 60.79
C SER A 30 51.95 26.09 60.30
N PRO A 31 52.36 26.42 59.05
CA PRO A 31 51.72 27.26 58.03
C PRO A 31 51.27 26.52 56.75
N ALA A 32 50.63 27.24 55.83
CA ALA A 32 50.22 26.75 54.51
C ALA A 32 51.17 27.25 53.40
N LEU A 33 51.51 26.41 52.42
CA LEU A 33 52.11 26.86 51.15
C LEU A 33 51.96 25.87 49.97
N THR A 34 50.80 25.88 49.29
CA THR A 34 50.62 25.14 48.01
C THR A 34 50.05 26.01 46.89
N SER A 35 50.87 26.97 46.46
CA SER A 35 50.93 27.56 45.11
C SER A 35 49.62 27.71 44.31
N SER A 36 49.13 28.94 44.21
CA SER A 36 48.03 29.33 43.29
C SER A 36 48.28 28.95 41.84
N ARG A 37 49.56 28.81 41.42
CA ARG A 37 49.92 28.36 40.06
C ARG A 37 49.40 26.94 39.78
N ILE A 38 49.45 26.02 40.74
CA ILE A 38 48.97 24.63 40.56
C ILE A 38 47.45 24.64 40.34
N ARG A 39 46.71 25.39 41.15
CA ARG A 39 45.26 25.57 40.99
C ARG A 39 44.90 26.19 39.63
N ASN A 40 45.65 27.19 39.19
CA ASN A 40 45.42 27.84 37.90
C ASN A 40 45.76 26.91 36.71
N ILE A 41 46.81 26.10 36.80
CA ILE A 41 47.13 25.08 35.80
C ILE A 41 46.02 24.02 35.72
N PHE A 42 45.52 23.55 36.87
CA PHE A 42 44.40 22.59 36.90
C PHE A 42 43.13 23.17 36.26
N LEU A 43 42.77 24.41 36.59
CA LEU A 43 41.65 25.10 35.97
C LEU A 43 41.83 25.29 34.45
N LEU A 44 43.06 25.57 33.99
CA LEU A 44 43.35 25.72 32.56
C LEU A 44 43.26 24.36 31.82
N LEU A 45 43.74 23.27 32.44
CA LEU A 45 43.60 21.92 31.89
C LEU A 45 42.12 21.49 31.81
N VAL A 46 41.31 21.78 32.84
CA VAL A 46 39.86 21.54 32.82
C VAL A 46 39.18 22.37 31.73
N PHE A 47 39.56 23.64 31.56
CA PHE A 47 39.03 24.49 30.50
C PHE A 47 39.40 23.99 29.09
N CYS A 48 40.65 23.58 28.87
CA CYS A 48 41.08 22.94 27.62
C CYS A 48 40.37 21.60 27.37
N PHE A 49 40.10 20.79 28.40
CA PHE A 49 39.35 19.55 28.29
C PHE A 49 37.87 19.79 27.94
N ILE A 50 37.25 20.81 28.54
CA ILE A 50 35.89 21.25 28.19
C ILE A 50 35.84 21.76 26.73
N ILE A 51 36.81 22.54 26.29
CA ILE A 51 36.92 22.98 24.87
C ILE A 51 37.11 21.77 23.95
N TYR A 52 37.96 20.80 24.30
CA TYR A 52 38.15 19.57 23.53
C TYR A 52 36.87 18.74 23.44
N ILE A 53 36.09 18.62 24.52
CA ILE A 53 34.77 17.98 24.50
C ILE A 53 33.79 18.78 23.62
N ILE A 54 33.74 20.10 23.73
CA ILE A 54 32.86 20.95 22.89
C ILE A 54 33.23 20.83 21.40
N PHE A 55 34.52 20.78 21.06
CA PHE A 55 34.96 20.60 19.66
C PHE A 55 34.72 19.17 19.15
N SER A 56 34.98 18.13 19.94
CA SER A 56 34.75 16.73 19.52
C SER A 56 33.26 16.39 19.43
N TYR A 57 32.43 16.82 20.37
CA TYR A 57 30.97 16.74 20.22
C TYR A 57 30.46 17.68 19.13
N GLY A 58 31.16 18.79 18.85
CA GLY A 58 30.87 19.73 17.77
C GLY A 58 31.07 19.12 16.38
N THR A 59 32.21 18.48 16.13
CA THR A 59 32.48 17.74 14.88
C THR A 59 31.60 16.51 14.75
N PHE A 60 31.43 15.73 15.83
CA PHE A 60 30.52 14.58 15.83
C PHE A 60 29.05 14.98 15.61
N ARG A 61 28.59 16.11 16.17
CA ARG A 61 27.29 16.72 15.79
C ARG A 61 27.30 17.15 14.33
N ARG A 62 28.35 17.79 13.82
CA ARG A 62 28.36 18.29 12.44
C ARG A 62 28.31 17.16 11.40
N GLU A 63 29.01 16.05 11.62
CA GLU A 63 28.90 14.85 10.79
C GLU A 63 27.54 14.17 10.97
N LYS A 64 27.06 14.00 12.21
CA LYS A 64 25.76 13.37 12.46
C LYS A 64 24.58 14.21 11.93
N ILE A 65 24.67 15.54 11.97
CA ILE A 65 23.71 16.47 11.36
C ILE A 65 23.84 16.46 9.83
N SER A 66 25.05 16.34 9.26
CA SER A 66 25.23 16.14 7.81
C SER A 66 24.65 14.81 7.32
N SER A 67 24.83 13.74 8.09
CA SER A 67 24.22 12.42 7.90
C SER A 67 22.68 12.49 8.01
N ILE A 68 22.15 13.15 9.05
CA ILE A 68 20.71 13.34 9.26
C ILE A 68 20.12 14.22 8.14
N ALA A 69 20.78 15.29 7.72
CA ALA A 69 20.37 16.11 6.57
C ALA A 69 20.36 15.30 5.26
N ARG A 70 21.35 14.41 5.04
CA ARG A 70 21.39 13.45 3.92
C ARG A 70 20.39 12.29 4.03
N SER A 71 19.72 12.12 5.19
CA SER A 71 18.52 11.28 5.32
C SER A 71 17.21 12.07 5.24
N LEU A 72 17.22 13.35 5.60
CA LEU A 72 16.08 14.28 5.52
C LEU A 72 15.90 14.86 4.10
N THR A 73 16.88 14.72 3.21
CA THR A 73 16.63 14.75 1.77
C THR A 73 15.76 13.54 1.40
N VAL A 74 14.44 13.67 1.60
CA VAL A 74 13.43 12.75 1.07
C VAL A 74 13.70 12.61 -0.42
N PHE A 75 14.06 11.40 -0.86
CA PHE A 75 14.48 11.14 -2.24
C PHE A 75 13.27 11.09 -3.17
N SER A 76 12.58 12.24 -3.32
CA SER A 76 11.36 12.47 -4.12
C SER A 76 11.28 11.51 -5.30
N THR A 77 10.49 10.45 -5.12
CA THR A 77 10.08 9.55 -6.19
C THR A 77 9.16 10.34 -7.12
N ARG A 78 9.27 10.08 -8.43
CA ARG A 78 8.59 10.79 -9.53
C ARG A 78 8.47 9.81 -10.68
N ARG A 79 7.49 9.99 -11.59
CA ARG A 79 7.19 9.01 -12.67
C ARG A 79 8.44 8.50 -13.41
N ARG A 80 9.34 9.39 -13.85
CA ARG A 80 10.61 9.04 -14.54
C ARG A 80 11.59 8.12 -13.77
N HIS A 81 11.44 8.00 -12.45
CA HIS A 81 12.29 7.14 -11.61
C HIS A 81 11.77 5.69 -11.56
N LEU A 82 10.55 5.44 -12.05
CA LEU A 82 9.98 4.12 -12.24
C LEU A 82 10.26 3.70 -13.69
N LEU A 83 10.53 2.41 -13.89
CA LEU A 83 10.51 1.76 -15.20
C LEU A 83 9.55 0.57 -15.12
N PHE A 84 8.45 0.64 -15.87
CA PHE A 84 7.47 -0.43 -15.99
C PHE A 84 7.94 -1.47 -17.01
N SER A 85 7.67 -2.75 -16.74
CA SER A 85 8.16 -3.88 -17.54
C SER A 85 7.05 -4.91 -17.62
N ILE A 86 6.31 -4.82 -18.73
CA ILE A 86 5.04 -5.51 -18.92
C ILE A 86 5.30 -6.86 -19.56
N ALA A 87 4.88 -7.93 -18.91
CA ALA A 87 4.91 -9.28 -19.47
C ALA A 87 3.66 -9.53 -20.33
N ALA A 88 3.86 -10.00 -21.55
CA ALA A 88 2.78 -10.34 -22.47
C ALA A 88 3.21 -11.47 -23.43
N SER A 89 2.27 -12.15 -24.07
CA SER A 89 2.53 -12.84 -25.34
C SER A 89 2.03 -11.99 -26.50
N HIS A 90 2.51 -12.27 -27.71
CA HIS A 90 1.98 -11.66 -28.93
C HIS A 90 0.43 -11.73 -29.01
N ASP A 91 -0.13 -12.87 -28.62
CA ASP A 91 -1.57 -13.14 -28.76
C ASP A 91 -2.41 -12.60 -27.59
N SER A 92 -1.80 -12.26 -26.45
CA SER A 92 -2.44 -11.48 -25.39
C SER A 92 -2.34 -9.97 -25.71
N TRP A 93 -1.18 -9.51 -26.17
CA TRP A 93 -0.89 -8.11 -26.50
C TRP A 93 -1.84 -7.53 -27.57
N LEU A 94 -2.14 -8.32 -28.61
CA LEU A 94 -3.14 -8.00 -29.65
C LEU A 94 -4.51 -7.59 -29.09
N ARG A 95 -4.90 -8.11 -27.92
CA ARG A 95 -6.20 -7.89 -27.29
C ARG A 95 -6.13 -6.88 -26.14
N ARG A 96 -5.01 -6.87 -25.40
CA ARG A 96 -4.89 -6.23 -24.08
C ARG A 96 -4.05 -4.96 -24.04
N SER A 97 -3.27 -4.67 -25.09
CA SER A 97 -2.61 -3.37 -25.27
C SER A 97 -3.56 -2.17 -25.07
N SER A 98 -4.85 -2.35 -25.36
CA SER A 98 -5.90 -1.38 -25.07
C SER A 98 -6.02 -0.96 -23.59
N TYR A 99 -5.72 -1.85 -22.62
CA TYR A 99 -5.67 -1.53 -21.19
C TYR A 99 -4.41 -0.74 -20.83
N VAL A 100 -3.25 -1.09 -21.40
CA VAL A 100 -1.98 -0.40 -21.16
C VAL A 100 -2.01 1.04 -21.69
N ARG A 101 -2.65 1.27 -22.84
CA ARG A 101 -2.89 2.62 -23.40
C ARG A 101 -3.67 3.54 -22.45
N LEU A 102 -4.39 3.02 -21.45
CA LEU A 102 -5.16 3.84 -20.52
C LEU A 102 -4.32 4.52 -19.43
N TRP A 103 -3.15 3.96 -19.08
CA TRP A 103 -2.29 4.47 -17.99
C TRP A 103 -0.86 4.80 -18.44
N TYR A 104 -0.45 4.33 -19.61
CA TYR A 104 0.79 4.75 -20.26
C TYR A 104 0.65 6.19 -20.82
N THR A 105 1.76 6.92 -20.85
CA THR A 105 1.85 8.28 -21.39
C THR A 105 3.30 8.49 -21.83
N PRO A 106 3.62 8.57 -23.14
CA PRO A 106 4.99 8.51 -23.65
C PRO A 106 5.96 9.52 -23.02
N GLU A 107 5.46 10.71 -22.69
CA GLU A 107 6.24 11.84 -22.19
C GLU A 107 6.56 11.74 -20.68
N SER A 108 5.89 10.85 -19.94
CA SER A 108 6.01 10.80 -18.47
C SER A 108 6.15 9.40 -17.86
N THR A 109 5.73 8.34 -18.56
CA THR A 109 5.75 6.96 -18.07
C THR A 109 6.79 6.16 -18.86
N ARG A 110 7.87 5.73 -18.20
CA ARG A 110 8.85 4.82 -18.82
C ARG A 110 8.32 3.40 -18.74
N ALA A 111 8.07 2.77 -19.88
CA ALA A 111 7.59 1.40 -19.94
C ALA A 111 8.24 0.64 -21.11
N VAL A 112 8.27 -0.69 -21.00
CA VAL A 112 8.70 -1.61 -22.06
C VAL A 112 7.85 -2.88 -21.97
N VAL A 113 7.47 -3.45 -23.12
CA VAL A 113 6.65 -4.67 -23.22
C VAL A 113 7.52 -5.84 -23.69
N PHE A 114 7.52 -6.94 -22.96
CA PHE A 114 8.33 -8.12 -23.25
C PHE A 114 7.49 -9.27 -23.80
N LEU A 115 7.64 -9.54 -25.09
CA LEU A 115 6.91 -10.60 -25.82
C LEU A 115 7.71 -11.89 -25.96
N ASP A 116 6.99 -12.95 -26.32
CA ASP A 116 7.51 -14.24 -26.77
C ASP A 116 7.90 -14.25 -28.27
N ARG A 117 7.24 -13.45 -29.11
CA ARG A 117 7.60 -13.21 -30.52
C ARG A 117 7.34 -11.77 -30.95
N GLY A 118 8.05 -11.32 -31.98
CA GLY A 118 7.78 -10.06 -32.68
C GLY A 118 6.59 -10.17 -33.63
N GLY A 119 6.26 -9.08 -34.33
CA GLY A 119 5.13 -9.02 -35.27
C GLY A 119 4.34 -7.69 -35.26
N PHE A 120 4.75 -6.71 -34.46
CA PHE A 120 4.05 -5.42 -34.31
C PHE A 120 4.81 -4.27 -34.95
N GLU A 121 4.07 -3.34 -35.56
CA GLU A 121 4.56 -2.01 -35.93
C GLU A 121 4.64 -1.10 -34.69
N SER A 122 5.36 0.02 -34.82
CA SER A 122 5.62 0.94 -33.71
C SER A 122 4.47 1.93 -33.48
N ASP A 123 3.51 1.54 -32.63
CA ASP A 123 2.48 2.47 -32.11
C ASP A 123 3.07 3.38 -31.02
N LEU A 124 3.21 4.67 -31.32
CA LEU A 124 3.74 5.68 -30.38
C LEU A 124 2.82 5.92 -29.17
N THR A 125 1.56 5.48 -29.20
CA THR A 125 0.63 5.54 -28.05
C THR A 125 0.81 4.37 -27.08
N LEU A 126 1.72 3.44 -27.36
CA LEU A 126 2.04 2.27 -26.55
C LEU A 126 3.53 2.26 -26.15
N PRO A 127 3.93 1.46 -25.14
CA PRO A 127 5.33 1.29 -24.81
C PRO A 127 6.10 0.57 -25.94
N PRO A 128 7.42 0.81 -26.09
CA PRO A 128 8.27 0.03 -26.98
C PRO A 128 8.21 -1.46 -26.67
N VAL A 129 8.17 -2.27 -27.73
CA VAL A 129 8.00 -3.73 -27.68
C VAL A 129 9.35 -4.41 -27.92
N VAL A 130 9.71 -5.35 -27.05
CA VAL A 130 10.96 -6.12 -27.11
C VAL A 130 10.64 -7.62 -27.09
N VAL A 131 11.29 -8.40 -27.95
CA VAL A 131 11.22 -9.86 -27.90
C VAL A 131 12.19 -10.36 -26.83
N SER A 132 11.69 -11.17 -25.90
CA SER A 132 12.50 -11.72 -24.80
C SER A 132 13.56 -12.68 -25.35
N LYS A 133 14.71 -12.76 -24.69
CA LYS A 133 15.80 -13.67 -25.06
C LYS A 133 15.42 -15.13 -24.81
N ASP A 134 16.12 -16.05 -25.49
CA ASP A 134 15.85 -17.48 -25.35
C ASP A 134 16.06 -17.99 -23.91
N VAL A 135 15.17 -18.91 -23.53
CA VAL A 135 15.11 -19.59 -22.24
C VAL A 135 15.19 -21.12 -22.35
N SER A 136 15.50 -21.68 -23.54
CA SER A 136 15.58 -23.12 -23.79
C SER A 136 16.46 -23.87 -22.77
N ARG A 137 17.63 -23.31 -22.43
CA ARG A 137 18.60 -23.89 -21.49
C ARG A 137 18.10 -24.08 -20.05
N PHE A 138 17.05 -23.37 -19.63
CA PHE A 138 16.53 -23.50 -18.27
C PHE A 138 15.54 -24.68 -18.18
N PRO A 139 15.69 -25.57 -17.18
CA PRO A 139 14.78 -26.71 -17.00
C PRO A 139 13.38 -26.27 -16.53
N TYR A 140 12.34 -26.94 -17.05
CA TYR A 140 10.95 -26.79 -16.61
C TYR A 140 10.31 -28.18 -16.52
N ASN A 141 9.77 -28.55 -15.37
CA ASN A 141 9.16 -29.87 -15.14
C ASN A 141 7.86 -29.82 -14.32
N PHE A 142 7.22 -28.66 -14.20
CA PHE A 142 5.89 -28.56 -13.59
C PHE A 142 4.82 -29.22 -14.50
N PRO A 143 4.07 -30.25 -14.04
CA PRO A 143 3.08 -30.94 -14.86
C PRO A 143 1.94 -30.02 -15.32
N GLY A 144 1.70 -29.96 -16.63
CA GLY A 144 0.64 -29.13 -17.23
C GLY A 144 0.87 -27.61 -17.15
N GLY A 145 2.07 -27.17 -16.75
CA GLY A 145 2.45 -25.76 -16.73
C GLY A 145 3.01 -25.26 -18.07
N LEU A 146 3.08 -23.95 -18.25
CA LEU A 146 3.63 -23.33 -19.46
C LEU A 146 5.07 -22.86 -19.25
N ARG A 147 5.98 -23.31 -20.12
CA ARG A 147 7.41 -22.96 -20.11
C ARG A 147 7.68 -21.44 -20.24
N SER A 148 6.71 -20.70 -20.78
CA SER A 148 6.72 -19.23 -20.85
C SER A 148 6.86 -18.56 -19.47
N ALA A 149 6.49 -19.23 -18.37
CA ALA A 149 6.73 -18.77 -17.00
C ALA A 149 8.21 -18.45 -16.71
N ILE A 150 9.16 -19.17 -17.34
CA ILE A 150 10.59 -18.87 -17.21
C ILE A 150 10.94 -17.56 -17.94
N ARG A 151 10.40 -17.36 -19.15
CA ARG A 151 10.57 -16.11 -19.92
C ARG A 151 10.03 -14.91 -19.13
N VAL A 152 8.82 -15.03 -18.58
CA VAL A 152 8.18 -13.98 -17.77
C VAL A 152 9.00 -13.66 -16.52
N ALA A 153 9.50 -14.66 -15.77
CA ALA A 153 10.44 -14.39 -14.67
C ALA A 153 11.72 -13.69 -15.16
N ARG A 154 12.25 -14.08 -16.32
CA ARG A 154 13.52 -13.54 -16.83
C ARG A 154 13.43 -12.08 -17.30
N VAL A 155 12.22 -11.53 -17.52
CA VAL A 155 11.98 -10.10 -17.75
C VAL A 155 12.66 -9.23 -16.68
N VAL A 156 12.71 -9.67 -15.43
CA VAL A 156 13.37 -8.95 -14.33
C VAL A 156 14.87 -8.73 -14.61
N LYS A 157 15.56 -9.75 -15.13
CA LYS A 157 16.96 -9.59 -15.57
C LYS A 157 17.05 -8.78 -16.85
N GLU A 158 16.22 -9.09 -17.85
CA GLU A 158 16.34 -8.50 -19.19
C GLU A 158 16.00 -7.01 -19.21
N THR A 159 15.23 -6.52 -18.25
CA THR A 159 15.01 -5.09 -17.98
C THR A 159 16.25 -4.43 -17.37
N VAL A 160 16.81 -5.01 -16.30
CA VAL A 160 17.99 -4.45 -15.60
C VAL A 160 19.22 -4.43 -16.51
N ASP A 161 19.36 -5.44 -17.38
CA ASP A 161 20.42 -5.55 -18.38
C ASP A 161 20.35 -4.46 -19.49
N GLN A 162 19.25 -3.68 -19.61
CA GLN A 162 19.19 -2.54 -20.56
C GLN A 162 20.04 -1.34 -20.10
N GLY A 163 20.43 -1.27 -18.82
CA GLY A 163 21.35 -0.25 -18.31
C GLY A 163 20.73 1.14 -18.09
N ASP A 164 19.39 1.23 -18.04
CA ASP A 164 18.61 2.45 -17.87
C ASP A 164 19.10 3.37 -16.73
N LYS A 165 19.29 4.65 -17.07
CA LYS A 165 19.75 5.71 -16.15
C LYS A 165 18.57 6.35 -15.39
N ASP A 166 18.86 6.92 -14.21
CA ASP A 166 17.89 7.53 -13.25
C ASP A 166 16.71 6.61 -12.80
N VAL A 167 16.75 5.31 -13.08
CA VAL A 167 15.79 4.35 -12.51
C VAL A 167 16.11 4.11 -11.03
N ARG A 168 15.07 4.22 -10.20
CA ARG A 168 15.06 3.90 -8.76
C ARG A 168 14.23 2.66 -8.45
N TRP A 169 13.20 2.41 -9.25
CA TRP A 169 12.25 1.32 -9.09
C TRP A 169 11.97 0.64 -10.43
N PHE A 170 12.15 -0.68 -10.49
CA PHE A 170 11.69 -1.50 -11.60
C PHE A 170 10.33 -2.09 -11.21
N VAL A 171 9.31 -1.87 -12.04
CA VAL A 171 7.92 -2.26 -11.77
C VAL A 171 7.50 -3.31 -12.80
N PHE A 172 6.92 -4.41 -12.35
CA PHE A 172 6.53 -5.55 -13.19
C PHE A 172 5.02 -5.81 -13.08
N GLY A 173 4.42 -6.29 -14.15
CA GLY A 173 3.00 -6.64 -14.25
C GLY A 173 2.64 -7.24 -15.61
N ASP A 174 1.44 -7.81 -15.74
CA ASP A 174 0.94 -8.42 -16.98
C ASP A 174 0.15 -7.41 -17.86
N ASP A 175 -0.17 -7.76 -19.11
CA ASP A 175 -0.85 -6.87 -20.05
C ASP A 175 -2.34 -6.58 -19.79
N ASP A 176 -3.02 -7.37 -18.96
CA ASP A 176 -4.32 -7.05 -18.36
C ASP A 176 -4.23 -6.38 -16.98
N THR A 177 -3.08 -5.75 -16.70
CA THR A 177 -2.84 -4.97 -15.47
C THR A 177 -2.90 -3.48 -15.76
N VAL A 178 -3.63 -2.76 -14.92
CA VAL A 178 -3.77 -1.30 -14.99
C VAL A 178 -3.17 -0.67 -13.75
N PHE A 179 -2.23 0.25 -13.95
CA PHE A 179 -1.50 0.92 -12.86
C PHE A 179 -1.95 2.38 -12.66
N PHE A 180 -2.17 2.75 -11.40
CA PHE A 180 -2.45 4.11 -10.97
C PHE A 180 -1.11 4.81 -10.68
N VAL A 181 -0.45 5.26 -11.76
CA VAL A 181 0.98 5.63 -11.76
C VAL A 181 1.36 6.65 -10.66
N ASP A 182 0.53 7.66 -10.42
CA ASP A 182 0.82 8.67 -9.38
C ASP A 182 0.68 8.10 -7.96
N ASN A 183 -0.29 7.21 -7.72
CA ASN A 183 -0.40 6.49 -6.45
C ASN A 183 0.80 5.56 -6.25
N LEU A 184 1.28 4.87 -7.29
CA LEU A 184 2.48 4.05 -7.20
C LEU A 184 3.74 4.90 -6.91
N VAL A 185 3.91 6.05 -7.57
CA VAL A 185 4.98 7.02 -7.29
C VAL A 185 4.94 7.49 -5.83
N THR A 186 3.73 7.72 -5.31
CA THR A 186 3.47 8.23 -3.97
C THR A 186 3.76 7.14 -2.93
N VAL A 187 3.24 5.93 -3.10
CA VAL A 187 3.55 4.73 -2.30
C VAL A 187 5.07 4.44 -2.28
N LEU A 188 5.74 4.44 -3.44
CA LEU A 188 7.19 4.23 -3.54
C LEU A 188 8.04 5.45 -3.11
N SER A 189 7.42 6.53 -2.61
CA SER A 189 8.15 7.60 -1.89
C SER A 189 8.43 7.26 -0.43
N LYS A 190 7.69 6.30 0.16
CA LYS A 190 7.89 5.80 1.54
C LYS A 190 9.24 5.08 1.73
N TYR A 191 9.86 4.61 0.65
CA TYR A 191 10.98 3.66 0.70
C TYR A 191 12.29 4.21 0.11
N ASP A 192 13.40 3.95 0.79
CA ASP A 192 14.73 4.27 0.29
C ASP A 192 15.18 3.24 -0.74
N HIS A 193 14.97 3.54 -2.02
CA HIS A 193 15.40 2.74 -3.19
C HIS A 193 16.87 2.24 -3.19
N ARG A 194 17.74 2.83 -2.36
CA ARG A 194 19.15 2.40 -2.19
C ARG A 194 19.28 1.18 -1.25
N LYS A 195 18.22 0.86 -0.49
CA LYS A 195 18.06 -0.37 0.29
C LYS A 195 17.24 -1.40 -0.48
N TRP A 196 17.37 -2.67 -0.10
CA TRP A 196 16.64 -3.76 -0.73
C TRP A 196 15.16 -3.75 -0.33
N TYR A 197 14.28 -3.59 -1.31
CA TYR A 197 12.83 -3.65 -1.15
C TYR A 197 12.21 -4.40 -2.33
N TYR A 198 11.38 -5.40 -2.01
CA TYR A 198 10.46 -6.09 -2.90
C TYR A 198 9.05 -5.72 -2.42
N VAL A 199 8.32 -4.95 -3.23
CA VAL A 199 7.08 -4.27 -2.82
C VAL A 199 5.93 -4.77 -3.69
N GLY A 200 4.80 -5.14 -3.09
CA GLY A 200 3.64 -5.65 -3.81
C GLY A 200 2.58 -6.21 -2.86
N SER A 201 1.68 -7.05 -3.35
CA SER A 201 0.58 -7.60 -2.55
C SER A 201 0.25 -9.06 -2.90
N ASN A 202 -0.43 -9.70 -1.95
CA ASN A 202 -0.97 -11.05 -2.06
C ASN A 202 -2.21 -11.12 -2.96
N SER A 203 -2.64 -12.35 -3.28
CA SER A 203 -3.94 -12.59 -3.90
C SER A 203 -5.08 -12.40 -2.89
N GLU A 204 -6.18 -11.80 -3.31
CA GLU A 204 -7.42 -11.70 -2.52
C GLU A 204 -8.02 -13.07 -2.19
N PHE A 205 -7.75 -14.10 -3.01
CA PHE A 205 -8.30 -15.43 -2.86
C PHE A 205 -7.32 -16.33 -2.08
N TYR A 206 -7.71 -16.68 -0.85
CA TYR A 206 -6.89 -17.42 0.12
C TYR A 206 -6.25 -18.69 -0.48
N ASP A 207 -7.05 -19.44 -1.27
CA ASP A 207 -6.68 -20.64 -2.01
C ASP A 207 -5.57 -20.46 -3.06
N GLN A 208 -5.16 -19.24 -3.43
CA GLN A 208 -3.95 -18.99 -4.22
C GLN A 208 -2.72 -18.81 -3.32
N ASN A 209 -2.84 -18.05 -2.23
CA ASN A 209 -1.74 -17.86 -1.27
C ASN A 209 -1.31 -19.20 -0.63
N VAL A 210 -2.28 -20.05 -0.24
CA VAL A 210 -2.02 -21.44 0.23
C VAL A 210 -1.32 -22.29 -0.83
N ARG A 211 -1.55 -22.04 -2.12
CA ARG A 211 -0.99 -22.83 -3.23
C ARG A 211 0.41 -22.37 -3.65
N TYR A 212 0.74 -21.09 -3.47
CA TYR A 212 1.99 -20.50 -3.98
C TYR A 212 2.87 -19.97 -2.85
N SER A 213 2.44 -18.90 -2.16
CA SER A 213 3.04 -18.41 -0.91
C SER A 213 2.16 -17.30 -0.31
N PHE A 214 2.28 -17.08 1.01
CA PHE A 214 1.79 -15.86 1.66
C PHE A 214 2.84 -14.72 1.65
N ASP A 215 4.10 -15.01 1.34
CA ASP A 215 5.22 -14.05 1.34
C ASP A 215 5.62 -13.57 -0.08
N MET A 216 4.76 -13.82 -1.08
CA MET A 216 4.99 -13.54 -2.50
C MET A 216 4.02 -12.46 -3.00
N ALA A 217 4.55 -11.42 -3.65
CA ALA A 217 3.71 -10.53 -4.46
C ALA A 217 3.30 -11.25 -5.75
N PHE A 218 2.00 -11.23 -6.05
CA PHE A 218 1.46 -11.86 -7.26
C PHE A 218 1.77 -11.01 -8.48
N GLY A 219 2.26 -11.64 -9.55
CA GLY A 219 2.85 -10.97 -10.72
C GLY A 219 1.83 -10.18 -11.52
N GLY A 220 0.61 -10.71 -11.64
CA GLY A 220 -0.50 -10.02 -12.29
C GLY A 220 -0.90 -8.74 -11.56
N GLY A 221 -1.15 -8.82 -10.25
CA GLY A 221 -1.36 -7.63 -9.40
C GLY A 221 -0.18 -6.64 -9.45
N GLY A 222 1.02 -7.14 -9.73
CA GLY A 222 2.22 -6.37 -9.99
C GLY A 222 3.08 -6.15 -8.76
N PHE A 223 4.35 -5.85 -8.99
CA PHE A 223 5.33 -5.63 -7.92
C PHE A 223 6.43 -4.67 -8.35
N ALA A 224 7.07 -4.01 -7.39
CA ALA A 224 8.21 -3.14 -7.59
C ALA A 224 9.45 -3.68 -6.86
N ILE A 225 10.61 -3.63 -7.52
CA ILE A 225 11.92 -3.95 -6.94
C ILE A 225 12.79 -2.70 -6.95
N SER A 226 13.42 -2.39 -5.82
CA SER A 226 14.34 -1.26 -5.71
C SER A 226 15.59 -1.46 -6.58
N VAL A 227 16.13 -0.37 -7.15
CA VAL A 227 17.29 -0.42 -8.07
C VAL A 227 18.52 -1.10 -7.45
N SER A 228 18.69 -1.00 -6.13
CA SER A 228 19.78 -1.66 -5.40
C SER A 228 19.62 -3.19 -5.35
N LEU A 229 18.41 -3.69 -5.17
CA LEU A 229 18.09 -5.12 -5.15
C LEU A 229 18.02 -5.71 -6.56
N ALA A 230 17.38 -5.01 -7.51
CA ALA A 230 17.25 -5.45 -8.89
C ALA A 230 18.61 -5.71 -9.56
N LYS A 231 19.62 -4.86 -9.26
CA LYS A 231 21.01 -5.01 -9.72
C LYS A 231 21.77 -6.20 -9.10
N VAL A 232 21.28 -6.77 -8.00
CA VAL A 232 21.81 -8.01 -7.41
C VAL A 232 21.04 -9.21 -7.96
N LEU A 233 19.71 -9.16 -7.95
CA LEU A 233 18.85 -10.19 -8.50
C LEU A 233 19.18 -10.50 -9.97
N ALA A 234 19.35 -9.50 -10.83
CA ALA A 234 19.71 -9.67 -12.24
C ALA A 234 21.09 -10.33 -12.49
N LYS A 235 21.97 -10.44 -11.47
CA LYS A 235 23.22 -11.19 -11.54
C LYS A 235 23.03 -12.67 -11.19
N VAL A 236 22.16 -12.97 -10.22
CA VAL A 236 21.94 -14.34 -9.71
C VAL A 236 20.75 -15.06 -10.36
N LEU A 237 19.83 -14.34 -11.01
CA LEU A 237 18.56 -14.89 -11.52
C LEU A 237 18.77 -16.10 -12.44
N ASP A 238 19.71 -16.03 -13.38
CA ASP A 238 20.00 -17.14 -14.30
C ASP A 238 20.54 -18.40 -13.56
N SER A 239 21.18 -18.25 -12.40
CA SER A 239 21.58 -19.39 -11.56
C SER A 239 20.37 -19.94 -10.79
N CYS A 240 19.55 -19.05 -10.22
CA CYS A 240 18.34 -19.39 -9.49
C CYS A 240 17.30 -20.13 -10.36
N LEU A 241 17.07 -19.68 -11.60
CA LEU A 241 16.13 -20.31 -12.53
C LEU A 241 16.47 -21.77 -12.86
N MET A 242 17.71 -22.22 -12.67
CA MET A 242 18.10 -23.63 -12.81
C MET A 242 17.60 -24.51 -11.67
N ARG A 243 17.38 -23.95 -10.46
CA ARG A 243 16.95 -24.69 -9.27
C ARG A 243 15.43 -24.84 -9.17
N TYR A 244 14.70 -23.83 -9.63
CA TYR A 244 13.23 -23.76 -9.52
C TYR A 244 12.50 -24.19 -10.81
N SER A 245 12.96 -25.29 -11.41
CA SER A 245 12.30 -25.94 -12.57
C SER A 245 10.88 -26.43 -12.26
N HIS A 246 10.67 -26.83 -11.00
CA HIS A 246 9.46 -27.48 -10.48
C HIS A 246 8.35 -26.51 -10.05
N MET A 247 8.54 -25.20 -10.21
CA MET A 247 7.53 -24.19 -9.85
C MET A 247 6.56 -23.93 -11.00
N TYR A 248 5.34 -23.48 -10.68
CA TYR A 248 4.30 -23.20 -11.67
C TYR A 248 4.65 -21.95 -12.50
N GLY A 249 4.43 -20.76 -11.94
CA GLY A 249 4.52 -19.47 -12.62
C GLY A 249 5.87 -18.77 -12.53
N SER A 250 5.91 -17.54 -13.01
CA SER A 250 7.02 -16.59 -12.87
C SER A 250 7.25 -16.17 -11.43
N ASP A 251 6.17 -15.90 -10.72
CA ASP A 251 6.15 -15.10 -9.49
C ASP A 251 6.83 -15.86 -8.36
N SER A 252 6.48 -17.14 -8.23
CA SER A 252 7.10 -18.05 -7.26
C SER A 252 8.60 -18.22 -7.50
N ARG A 253 9.07 -18.10 -8.75
CA ARG A 253 10.50 -18.12 -9.08
C ARG A 253 11.17 -16.82 -8.63
N ILE A 254 10.59 -15.66 -8.95
CA ILE A 254 11.12 -14.35 -8.50
C ILE A 254 11.17 -14.27 -6.97
N PHE A 255 10.08 -14.63 -6.28
CA PHE A 255 10.04 -14.74 -4.83
C PHE A 255 11.12 -15.67 -4.29
N SER A 256 11.32 -16.86 -4.88
CA SER A 256 12.35 -17.79 -4.42
C SER A 256 13.78 -17.27 -4.63
N CYS A 257 14.05 -16.58 -5.75
CA CYS A 257 15.33 -15.92 -5.97
C CYS A 257 15.57 -14.72 -5.04
N LEU A 258 14.50 -14.10 -4.53
CA LEU A 258 14.57 -13.06 -3.51
C LEU A 258 14.75 -13.64 -2.11
N ALA A 259 14.15 -14.79 -1.81
CA ALA A 259 14.37 -15.55 -0.58
C ALA A 259 15.82 -16.08 -0.49
N GLU A 260 16.43 -16.50 -1.60
CA GLU A 260 17.88 -16.81 -1.67
C GLU A 260 18.77 -15.60 -1.33
N LEU A 261 18.28 -14.37 -1.55
CA LEU A 261 18.94 -13.12 -1.16
C LEU A 261 18.53 -12.63 0.25
N GLY A 262 17.69 -13.38 0.97
CA GLY A 262 17.18 -13.01 2.30
C GLY A 262 16.18 -11.85 2.30
N VAL A 263 15.51 -11.57 1.17
CA VAL A 263 14.53 -10.47 1.05
C VAL A 263 13.10 -11.00 1.09
N THR A 264 12.32 -10.48 2.04
CA THR A 264 10.88 -10.73 2.18
C THR A 264 10.03 -9.69 1.45
N LEU A 265 8.74 -9.99 1.28
CA LEU A 265 7.76 -9.04 0.76
C LEU A 265 7.54 -7.85 1.71
N THR A 266 7.54 -6.66 1.13
CA THR A 266 7.03 -5.42 1.72
C THR A 266 5.59 -5.22 1.22
N HIS A 267 4.61 -5.55 2.06
CA HIS A 267 3.20 -5.62 1.65
C HIS A 267 2.56 -4.24 1.50
N GLU A 268 1.99 -3.97 0.32
CA GLU A 268 1.24 -2.75 -0.01
C GLU A 268 -0.18 -3.10 -0.49
N PRO A 269 -1.22 -2.97 0.35
CA PRO A 269 -2.57 -3.49 0.07
C PRO A 269 -3.32 -2.88 -1.13
N GLY A 270 -2.74 -1.89 -1.82
CA GLY A 270 -3.33 -1.28 -3.02
C GLY A 270 -2.92 -1.93 -4.34
N PHE A 271 -2.00 -2.90 -4.34
CA PHE A 271 -1.79 -3.76 -5.51
C PHE A 271 -2.85 -4.88 -5.48
N HIS A 272 -3.62 -5.06 -6.56
CA HIS A 272 -4.71 -6.03 -6.60
C HIS A 272 -4.55 -7.06 -7.71
N GLN A 273 -4.46 -8.33 -7.33
CA GLN A 273 -4.42 -9.48 -8.23
C GLN A 273 -5.83 -9.82 -8.77
N ILE A 274 -6.89 -9.55 -8.00
CA ILE A 274 -8.29 -9.76 -8.38
C ILE A 274 -8.56 -11.20 -8.85
N ASP A 275 -8.11 -12.19 -8.07
CA ASP A 275 -8.49 -13.61 -8.26
C ASP A 275 -9.96 -13.84 -7.80
N VAL A 276 -10.89 -13.15 -8.45
CA VAL A 276 -12.34 -13.28 -8.31
C VAL A 276 -12.98 -13.17 -9.70
N ARG A 277 -14.30 -13.36 -9.83
CA ARG A 277 -14.97 -13.39 -11.14
C ARG A 277 -16.31 -12.65 -11.14
N GLY A 278 -16.57 -11.97 -12.25
CA GLY A 278 -17.78 -11.16 -12.46
C GLY A 278 -17.74 -9.83 -11.71
N ASN A 279 -18.86 -9.44 -11.11
CA ASN A 279 -19.06 -8.11 -10.55
C ASN A 279 -18.24 -7.84 -9.28
N ILE A 280 -17.18 -7.03 -9.39
CA ILE A 280 -16.33 -6.62 -8.26
C ILE A 280 -16.77 -5.33 -7.54
N PHE A 281 -17.99 -4.83 -7.77
CA PHE A 281 -18.53 -3.61 -7.14
C PHE A 281 -18.28 -3.53 -5.63
N GLY A 282 -18.49 -4.63 -4.89
CA GLY A 282 -18.28 -4.65 -3.44
C GLY A 282 -16.82 -4.52 -3.02
N LEU A 283 -15.87 -5.01 -3.82
CA LEU A 283 -14.42 -4.85 -3.61
C LEU A 283 -14.01 -3.41 -3.84
N LEU A 284 -14.44 -2.83 -4.97
CA LEU A 284 -14.16 -1.42 -5.29
C LEU A 284 -14.82 -0.45 -4.29
N CYS A 285 -15.98 -0.80 -3.73
CA CYS A 285 -16.67 0.01 -2.71
C CYS A 285 -16.09 -0.09 -1.29
N ALA A 286 -15.30 -1.12 -1.00
CA ALA A 286 -14.70 -1.36 0.32
C ALA A 286 -13.16 -1.37 0.25
N HIS A 287 -12.60 -0.56 -0.66
CA HIS A 287 -11.15 -0.46 -0.84
C HIS A 287 -10.46 0.00 0.47
N PRO A 288 -9.25 -0.52 0.78
CA PRO A 288 -8.48 -0.10 1.94
C PRO A 288 -8.12 1.40 1.94
N LEU A 289 -7.67 1.92 3.09
CA LEU A 289 -7.19 3.30 3.24
C LEU A 289 -5.79 3.54 2.61
N SER A 290 -5.14 2.51 2.08
CA SER A 290 -3.97 2.68 1.20
C SER A 290 -4.41 3.31 -0.13
N PRO A 291 -3.52 4.04 -0.84
CA PRO A 291 -3.78 4.43 -2.22
C PRO A 291 -4.00 3.19 -3.10
N LEU A 292 -4.95 3.26 -4.04
CA LEU A 292 -5.11 2.24 -5.08
C LEU A 292 -3.88 2.30 -6.01
N VAL A 293 -3.19 1.18 -6.22
CA VAL A 293 -1.95 1.10 -7.01
C VAL A 293 -2.15 0.38 -8.33
N SER A 294 -2.89 -0.74 -8.35
CA SER A 294 -3.14 -1.52 -9.56
C SER A 294 -4.43 -2.33 -9.50
N LEU A 295 -4.93 -2.73 -10.66
CA LEU A 295 -6.03 -3.68 -10.84
C LEU A 295 -5.65 -4.68 -11.95
N HIS A 296 -5.69 -5.99 -11.67
CA HIS A 296 -5.37 -7.07 -12.60
C HIS A 296 -6.61 -7.87 -13.06
N HIS A 297 -6.41 -8.80 -13.99
CA HIS A 297 -7.38 -9.77 -14.51
C HIS A 297 -8.70 -9.18 -15.01
N LEU A 298 -8.61 -8.01 -15.64
CA LEU A 298 -9.77 -7.24 -16.13
C LEU A 298 -10.69 -8.05 -17.06
N ASP A 299 -10.15 -9.02 -17.80
CA ASP A 299 -10.91 -9.93 -18.65
C ASP A 299 -11.82 -10.91 -17.89
N ALA A 300 -11.55 -11.19 -16.61
CA ALA A 300 -12.32 -12.12 -15.76
C ALA A 300 -13.43 -11.47 -14.92
N VAL A 301 -13.47 -10.14 -14.88
CA VAL A 301 -14.46 -9.34 -14.14
C VAL A 301 -15.45 -8.64 -15.07
N ASP A 302 -16.56 -8.18 -14.52
CA ASP A 302 -17.55 -7.38 -15.25
C ASP A 302 -17.12 -5.90 -15.32
N PRO A 303 -17.58 -5.11 -16.30
CA PRO A 303 -17.38 -3.66 -16.32
C PRO A 303 -17.84 -3.01 -15.00
N PHE A 304 -16.97 -2.18 -14.41
CA PHE A 304 -17.22 -1.54 -13.12
C PHE A 304 -18.41 -0.58 -13.16
N PHE A 305 -18.64 0.07 -14.32
CA PHE A 305 -19.73 1.01 -14.57
C PHE A 305 -20.81 0.39 -15.47
N PRO A 306 -22.11 0.67 -15.21
CA PRO A 306 -23.21 0.13 -16.01
C PRO A 306 -23.24 0.74 -17.42
N LYS A 307 -23.62 -0.08 -18.41
CA LYS A 307 -23.74 0.30 -19.84
C LYS A 307 -22.41 0.71 -20.51
N MET A 308 -21.28 0.21 -20.04
CA MET A 308 -19.95 0.40 -20.64
C MET A 308 -19.29 -0.94 -20.95
N ASN A 309 -18.36 -0.97 -21.89
CA ASN A 309 -17.43 -2.08 -22.06
C ASN A 309 -16.30 -2.01 -20.99
N ARG A 310 -15.46 -3.06 -20.92
CA ARG A 310 -14.37 -3.13 -19.92
C ARG A 310 -13.40 -1.95 -20.02
N THR A 311 -12.87 -1.71 -21.21
CA THR A 311 -11.87 -0.66 -21.47
C THR A 311 -12.42 0.73 -21.20
N GLU A 312 -13.66 1.04 -21.64
CA GLU A 312 -14.38 2.28 -21.31
C GLU A 312 -14.56 2.46 -19.80
N SER A 313 -15.01 1.41 -19.12
CA SER A 313 -15.26 1.42 -17.68
C SER A 313 -13.99 1.66 -16.87
N VAL A 314 -12.86 1.08 -17.30
CA VAL A 314 -11.56 1.29 -16.64
C VAL A 314 -11.01 2.67 -16.97
N ALA A 315 -11.14 3.15 -18.21
CA ALA A 315 -10.76 4.50 -18.61
C ALA A 315 -11.49 5.58 -17.80
N ARG A 316 -12.78 5.37 -17.49
CA ARG A 316 -13.57 6.27 -16.62
C ARG A 316 -13.05 6.33 -15.19
N LEU A 317 -12.59 5.21 -14.63
CA LEU A 317 -12.00 5.18 -13.28
C LEU A 317 -10.63 5.87 -13.26
N ILE A 318 -9.79 5.65 -14.28
CA ILE A 318 -8.50 6.33 -14.43
C ILE A 318 -8.70 7.84 -14.62
N GLY A 319 -9.68 8.26 -15.43
CA GLY A 319 -10.02 9.67 -15.65
C GLY A 319 -10.55 10.41 -14.42
N ALA A 320 -11.05 9.70 -13.40
CA ALA A 320 -11.29 10.28 -12.09
C ALA A 320 -10.00 10.37 -11.26
N SER A 321 -9.15 9.33 -11.32
CA SER A 321 -7.88 9.29 -10.59
C SER A 321 -6.85 10.33 -11.07
N SER A 322 -6.92 10.81 -12.30
CA SER A 322 -6.01 11.86 -12.81
C SER A 322 -6.30 13.25 -12.25
N LEU A 323 -7.45 13.44 -11.58
CA LEU A 323 -7.83 14.68 -10.90
C LEU A 323 -7.53 14.63 -9.39
N ASP A 324 -7.83 13.49 -8.75
CA ASP A 324 -7.63 13.29 -7.31
C ASP A 324 -7.17 11.85 -7.03
N SER A 325 -5.91 11.56 -7.37
CA SER A 325 -5.33 10.20 -7.35
C SER A 325 -5.36 9.58 -5.96
N GLY A 326 -4.99 10.36 -4.92
CA GLY A 326 -5.02 9.94 -3.53
C GLY A 326 -6.42 9.61 -3.00
N ARG A 327 -7.47 10.09 -3.67
CA ARG A 327 -8.88 9.96 -3.29
C ARG A 327 -9.62 8.84 -4.03
N ILE A 328 -9.06 8.29 -5.10
CA ILE A 328 -9.75 7.25 -5.88
C ILE A 328 -10.10 6.03 -5.01
N LEU A 329 -11.35 5.58 -5.10
CA LEU A 329 -11.96 4.52 -4.27
C LEU A 329 -11.97 4.78 -2.74
N GLN A 330 -11.59 5.96 -2.26
CA GLN A 330 -11.63 6.24 -0.82
C GLN A 330 -13.07 6.37 -0.33
N GLN A 331 -13.50 5.38 0.47
CA GLN A 331 -14.82 5.33 1.09
C GLN A 331 -14.90 6.35 2.25
N SER A 332 -15.93 7.20 2.24
CA SER A 332 -16.36 8.05 3.36
C SER A 332 -17.82 7.72 3.69
N VAL A 333 -18.20 7.77 4.97
CA VAL A 333 -19.57 7.47 5.41
C VAL A 333 -20.15 8.70 6.09
N CYS A 334 -21.28 9.18 5.57
CA CYS A 334 -21.94 10.39 6.02
C CYS A 334 -23.31 10.03 6.60
N TYR A 335 -23.65 10.61 7.74
CA TYR A 335 -24.94 10.43 8.39
C TYR A 335 -25.81 11.67 8.19
N ASP A 336 -27.09 11.48 7.88
CA ASP A 336 -28.06 12.57 7.86
C ASP A 336 -28.38 13.04 9.29
N SER A 337 -28.48 14.35 9.50
CA SER A 337 -28.70 14.91 10.83
C SER A 337 -30.07 14.57 11.42
N LEU A 338 -31.04 14.23 10.57
CA LEU A 338 -32.36 13.72 10.93
C LEU A 338 -32.43 12.17 10.98
N ASN A 339 -31.28 11.49 10.89
CA ASN A 339 -31.15 10.01 10.90
C ASN A 339 -31.96 9.29 9.79
N THR A 340 -32.39 9.99 8.72
CA THR A 340 -33.25 9.41 7.67
C THR A 340 -32.49 8.57 6.65
N VAL A 341 -31.18 8.81 6.49
CA VAL A 341 -30.31 8.06 5.58
C VAL A 341 -28.89 7.90 6.13
N THR A 342 -28.21 6.84 5.69
CA THR A 342 -26.74 6.73 5.76
C THR A 342 -26.18 6.67 4.34
N VAL A 343 -25.14 7.45 4.04
CA VAL A 343 -24.55 7.53 2.70
C VAL A 343 -23.09 7.08 2.73
N SER A 344 -22.79 5.99 2.00
CA SER A 344 -21.42 5.53 1.77
C SER A 344 -20.93 6.04 0.42
N VAL A 345 -20.10 7.08 0.44
CA VAL A 345 -19.49 7.71 -0.74
C VAL A 345 -18.15 7.06 -1.06
N VAL A 346 -17.99 6.50 -2.26
CA VAL A 346 -16.74 5.92 -2.75
C VAL A 346 -16.27 6.78 -3.93
N TRP A 347 -15.40 7.74 -3.63
CA TRP A 347 -15.12 8.85 -4.54
C TRP A 347 -14.50 8.36 -5.86
N GLY A 348 -14.96 8.94 -6.97
CA GLY A 348 -14.54 8.58 -8.32
C GLY A 348 -15.15 7.27 -8.84
N TYR A 349 -16.02 6.61 -8.06
CA TYR A 349 -16.69 5.38 -8.49
C TYR A 349 -18.20 5.38 -8.25
N ALA A 350 -18.65 5.26 -7.00
CA ALA A 350 -20.06 5.01 -6.69
C ALA A 350 -20.47 5.54 -5.30
N ILE A 351 -21.76 5.79 -5.11
CA ILE A 351 -22.35 6.17 -3.83
C ILE A 351 -23.51 5.23 -3.52
N GLN A 352 -23.52 4.67 -2.31
CA GLN A 352 -24.61 3.84 -1.80
C GLN A 352 -25.40 4.61 -0.75
N VAL A 353 -26.69 4.88 -1.03
CA VAL A 353 -27.61 5.52 -0.08
C VAL A 353 -28.50 4.44 0.55
N TYR A 354 -28.42 4.34 1.88
CA TYR A 354 -29.18 3.42 2.71
C TYR A 354 -30.30 4.17 3.45
N GLU A 355 -31.49 3.57 3.54
CA GLU A 355 -32.61 4.13 4.31
C GLU A 355 -32.39 3.90 5.81
N GLY A 356 -32.51 4.97 6.60
CA GLY A 356 -32.20 5.01 8.03
C GLY A 356 -30.71 4.84 8.38
N ASN A 357 -30.40 4.87 9.67
CA ASN A 357 -29.06 4.65 10.20
C ASN A 357 -28.54 3.22 9.91
N LYS A 358 -27.22 3.12 9.70
CA LYS A 358 -26.46 1.86 9.53
C LYS A 358 -25.15 1.97 10.31
N LEU A 359 -24.71 0.89 10.96
CA LEU A 359 -23.45 0.91 11.71
C LEU A 359 -22.27 1.05 10.74
N LEU A 360 -21.28 1.86 11.11
CA LEU A 360 -20.09 2.09 10.28
C LEU A 360 -19.37 0.76 9.93
N PRO A 361 -19.08 -0.17 10.87
CA PRO A 361 -18.42 -1.44 10.54
C PRO A 361 -19.16 -2.27 9.49
N ASP A 362 -20.49 -2.28 9.51
CA ASP A 362 -21.32 -2.99 8.52
C ASP A 362 -21.10 -2.42 7.11
N LEU A 363 -21.00 -1.09 7.00
CA LEU A 363 -20.78 -0.40 5.72
C LEU A 363 -19.34 -0.50 5.23
N LEU A 364 -18.36 -0.58 6.14
CA LEU A 364 -16.95 -0.85 5.80
C LEU A 364 -16.71 -2.32 5.38
N THR A 365 -17.60 -3.24 5.77
CA THR A 365 -17.48 -4.66 5.40
C THR A 365 -17.83 -4.88 3.92
N LEU A 366 -16.94 -5.58 3.21
CA LEU A 366 -17.03 -5.83 1.77
C LEU A 366 -18.30 -6.61 1.39
N GLN A 367 -19.04 -6.15 0.38
CA GLN A 367 -20.22 -6.85 -0.15
C GLN A 367 -19.78 -7.97 -1.09
N LYS A 368 -20.26 -9.21 -0.89
CA LYS A 368 -19.93 -10.35 -1.77
C LYS A 368 -20.70 -10.30 -3.09
N THR A 369 -20.29 -9.41 -3.99
CA THR A 369 -20.89 -9.23 -5.33
C THR A 369 -20.32 -10.15 -6.41
N PHE A 370 -19.15 -10.73 -6.16
CA PHE A 370 -18.38 -11.57 -7.09
C PHE A 370 -18.44 -13.07 -6.75
N SER A 371 -17.90 -13.88 -7.66
CA SER A 371 -17.69 -15.33 -7.49
C SER A 371 -16.21 -15.69 -7.36
N THR A 372 -15.92 -16.94 -6.96
CA THR A 372 -14.56 -17.45 -6.69
C THR A 372 -13.70 -17.59 -7.94
N TRP A 373 -12.37 -17.52 -7.78
CA TRP A 373 -11.42 -17.75 -8.88
C TRP A 373 -11.55 -19.15 -9.51
N ARG A 374 -11.54 -20.17 -8.64
CA ARG A 374 -11.77 -21.56 -9.00
C ARG A 374 -13.26 -21.74 -9.32
N ARG A 375 -13.56 -22.48 -10.38
CA ARG A 375 -14.92 -22.86 -10.78
C ARG A 375 -15.26 -24.25 -10.23
N GLY A 376 -16.47 -24.44 -9.74
CA GLY A 376 -16.97 -25.73 -9.24
C GLY A 376 -17.91 -25.56 -8.05
N SER A 377 -18.90 -26.44 -7.92
CA SER A 377 -19.94 -26.35 -6.87
C SER A 377 -19.42 -26.61 -5.45
N GLY A 378 -18.31 -27.33 -5.30
CA GLY A 378 -17.65 -27.61 -4.02
C GLY A 378 -16.51 -26.67 -3.64
N VAL A 379 -16.32 -25.55 -4.34
CA VAL A 379 -15.24 -24.60 -4.06
C VAL A 379 -15.58 -23.75 -2.83
N GLN A 380 -14.74 -23.81 -1.80
CA GLN A 380 -14.87 -22.94 -0.62
C GLN A 380 -14.60 -21.48 -0.97
N SER A 381 -15.37 -20.56 -0.39
CA SER A 381 -15.26 -19.12 -0.61
C SER A 381 -14.31 -18.46 0.41
N ASN A 382 -13.05 -18.88 0.41
CA ASN A 382 -12.04 -18.39 1.35
C ASN A 382 -11.30 -17.17 0.76
N TYR A 383 -11.27 -16.04 1.47
CA TYR A 383 -10.66 -14.79 1.03
C TYR A 383 -9.74 -14.20 2.10
N MET A 384 -8.87 -13.26 1.72
CA MET A 384 -8.00 -12.51 2.64
C MET A 384 -8.73 -11.40 3.42
N PHE A 385 -10.06 -11.35 3.36
CA PHE A 385 -10.92 -10.35 4.01
C PHE A 385 -12.27 -10.96 4.43
N SER A 386 -12.96 -10.29 5.36
CA SER A 386 -14.35 -10.60 5.71
C SER A 386 -15.32 -10.07 4.64
N THR A 387 -16.43 -10.78 4.42
CA THR A 387 -17.49 -10.36 3.49
C THR A 387 -18.86 -10.40 4.15
N ARG A 388 -19.73 -9.43 3.84
CA ARG A 388 -21.16 -9.46 4.15
C ARG A 388 -21.99 -9.86 2.93
N ASP A 389 -23.19 -10.35 3.19
CA ASP A 389 -24.14 -10.73 2.15
C ASP A 389 -24.55 -9.55 1.25
N TYR A 390 -24.78 -9.87 -0.01
CA TYR A 390 -25.35 -8.96 -0.99
C TYR A 390 -26.77 -9.46 -1.33
N PRO A 391 -27.84 -8.75 -0.93
CA PRO A 391 -29.22 -9.25 -1.07
C PRO A 391 -29.57 -9.67 -2.49
N ARG A 392 -30.21 -10.85 -2.65
CA ARG A 392 -30.63 -11.35 -3.97
C ARG A 392 -31.74 -10.49 -4.57
N ASP A 393 -32.72 -10.13 -3.76
CA ASP A 393 -33.72 -9.11 -4.09
C ASP A 393 -33.05 -7.73 -4.28
N PRO A 394 -33.28 -7.03 -5.42
CA PRO A 394 -32.84 -5.66 -5.61
C PRO A 394 -33.46 -4.64 -4.65
N CYS A 395 -34.66 -4.87 -4.12
CA CYS A 395 -35.35 -3.90 -3.28
C CYS A 395 -34.76 -3.81 -1.86
N GLY A 396 -34.30 -4.94 -1.30
CA GLY A 396 -33.48 -5.00 -0.09
C GLY A 396 -32.07 -4.39 -0.22
N ARG A 397 -31.70 -3.82 -1.39
CA ARG A 397 -30.42 -3.12 -1.59
C ARG A 397 -30.58 -1.60 -1.41
N SER A 398 -29.48 -0.94 -1.02
CA SER A 398 -29.31 0.51 -1.11
C SER A 398 -29.52 1.05 -2.53
N LEU A 399 -29.90 2.32 -2.65
CA LEU A 399 -29.82 3.03 -3.93
C LEU A 399 -28.35 3.21 -4.31
N VAL A 400 -28.00 2.96 -5.57
CA VAL A 400 -26.62 3.10 -6.08
C VAL A 400 -26.57 4.21 -7.13
N PHE A 401 -25.67 5.16 -6.93
CA PHE A 401 -25.38 6.24 -7.86
C PHE A 401 -23.96 6.05 -8.39
N PHE A 402 -23.77 5.95 -9.71
CA PHE A 402 -22.43 5.83 -10.30
C PHE A 402 -21.91 7.19 -10.76
N LEU A 403 -20.58 7.34 -10.78
CA LEU A 403 -19.92 8.55 -11.27
C LEU A 403 -20.42 8.91 -12.67
N ASP A 404 -20.93 10.14 -12.81
CA ASP A 404 -21.35 10.75 -14.06
C ASP A 404 -20.24 11.63 -14.66
N SER A 405 -19.75 12.57 -13.85
CA SER A 405 -18.79 13.60 -14.25
C SER A 405 -17.96 14.05 -13.05
N VAL A 406 -16.75 14.54 -13.30
CA VAL A 406 -15.77 14.94 -12.28
C VAL A 406 -14.91 16.09 -12.82
N GLY A 407 -14.45 16.97 -11.93
CA GLY A 407 -13.59 18.10 -12.30
C GLY A 407 -12.98 18.78 -11.08
N SER A 408 -12.15 19.79 -11.34
CA SER A 408 -11.71 20.77 -10.34
C SER A 408 -12.59 22.02 -10.41
N ASP A 409 -12.57 22.84 -9.36
CA ASP A 409 -13.11 24.21 -9.38
C ASP A 409 -12.12 25.28 -9.88
N GLY A 410 -10.88 24.89 -10.20
CA GLY A 410 -9.80 25.80 -10.62
C GLY A 410 -8.92 26.28 -9.47
N SER A 411 -9.19 25.83 -8.25
CA SER A 411 -8.35 26.02 -7.06
C SER A 411 -7.82 24.66 -6.56
N GLU A 412 -7.74 24.46 -5.24
CA GLU A 412 -7.42 23.16 -4.63
C GLU A 412 -8.64 22.24 -4.49
N GLY A 413 -9.82 22.65 -4.97
CA GLY A 413 -11.07 21.89 -4.85
C GLY A 413 -11.33 20.93 -6.01
N THR A 414 -11.99 19.81 -5.67
CA THR A 414 -12.48 18.78 -6.59
C THR A 414 -13.97 18.54 -6.39
N TRP A 415 -14.69 18.27 -7.48
CA TRP A 415 -16.11 17.94 -7.46
C TRP A 415 -16.41 16.72 -8.32
N SER A 416 -17.41 15.94 -7.93
CA SER A 416 -17.94 14.83 -8.74
C SER A 416 -19.46 14.73 -8.64
N ASN A 417 -20.12 14.49 -9.77
CA ASN A 417 -21.55 14.24 -9.86
C ASN A 417 -21.79 12.73 -10.05
N TYR A 418 -22.88 12.21 -9.48
CA TYR A 418 -23.27 10.81 -9.54
C TYR A 418 -24.76 10.71 -9.90
N ILE A 419 -25.12 9.78 -10.79
CA ILE A 419 -26.50 9.59 -11.27
C ILE A 419 -27.06 8.26 -10.77
N LEU A 420 -28.32 8.26 -10.33
CA LEU A 420 -29.03 7.07 -9.85
C LEU A 420 -29.10 5.96 -10.91
N HIS A 421 -28.52 4.80 -10.61
CA HIS A 421 -28.73 3.58 -11.36
C HIS A 421 -29.97 2.83 -10.82
N ARG A 422 -31.11 3.04 -11.48
CA ARG A 422 -32.38 2.39 -11.11
C ARG A 422 -32.34 0.90 -11.44
N VAL A 423 -32.46 0.05 -10.42
CA VAL A 423 -32.57 -1.41 -10.55
C VAL A 423 -33.91 -1.86 -9.99
N GLY A 424 -34.78 -2.41 -10.84
CA GLY A 424 -36.14 -2.80 -10.49
C GLY A 424 -37.09 -1.62 -10.21
N ASN A 425 -38.33 -1.93 -9.86
CA ASN A 425 -39.31 -0.98 -9.36
C ASN A 425 -39.61 -1.32 -7.89
N CYS A 426 -39.03 -0.55 -6.98
CA CYS A 426 -39.07 -0.82 -5.54
C CYS A 426 -39.75 0.34 -4.81
N HIS A 427 -40.56 0.02 -3.79
CA HIS A 427 -40.94 1.03 -2.81
C HIS A 427 -39.70 1.55 -2.07
N ARG A 428 -39.70 2.86 -1.80
CA ARG A 428 -38.60 3.61 -1.17
C ARG A 428 -39.18 4.69 -0.25
N ALA A 429 -38.50 4.98 0.86
CA ALA A 429 -38.90 6.05 1.77
C ALA A 429 -38.93 7.42 1.06
N GLU A 430 -39.88 8.30 1.43
CA GLU A 430 -40.05 9.61 0.77
C GLU A 430 -38.77 10.47 0.77
N ALA A 431 -37.92 10.33 1.80
CA ALA A 431 -36.62 10.99 1.93
C ALA A 431 -35.65 10.68 0.77
N VAL A 432 -35.78 9.53 0.10
CA VAL A 432 -34.91 9.12 -1.03
C VAL A 432 -35.66 8.82 -2.33
N LYS A 433 -36.98 8.65 -2.28
CA LYS A 433 -37.85 8.33 -3.42
C LYS A 433 -37.71 9.27 -4.63
N ARG A 434 -37.37 10.53 -4.37
CA ARG A 434 -37.19 11.59 -5.39
C ARG A 434 -35.72 11.82 -5.79
N LEU A 435 -34.75 11.22 -5.10
CA LEU A 435 -33.33 11.48 -5.30
C LEU A 435 -32.86 10.92 -6.64
N GLU A 436 -32.33 11.79 -7.50
CA GLU A 436 -31.88 11.46 -8.88
C GLU A 436 -30.38 11.66 -9.07
N ARG A 437 -29.78 12.61 -8.34
CA ARG A 437 -28.37 13.01 -8.43
C ARG A 437 -27.75 13.23 -7.05
N ILE A 438 -26.45 13.03 -6.95
CA ILE A 438 -25.63 13.43 -5.81
C ILE A 438 -24.42 14.21 -6.34
N LYS A 439 -24.09 15.35 -5.74
CA LYS A 439 -22.83 16.07 -5.98
C LYS A 439 -21.95 15.96 -4.74
N VAL A 440 -20.71 15.53 -4.93
CA VAL A 440 -19.67 15.51 -3.90
C VAL A 440 -18.71 16.67 -4.15
N LEU A 441 -18.37 17.40 -3.10
CA LEU A 441 -17.35 18.45 -3.06
C LEU A 441 -16.24 18.02 -2.10
N SER A 442 -14.98 18.36 -2.39
CA SER A 442 -13.86 18.17 -1.46
C SER A 442 -12.68 19.05 -1.83
N HIS A 443 -11.71 19.19 -0.93
CA HIS A 443 -10.34 19.58 -1.31
C HIS A 443 -9.60 18.37 -1.86
N LYS A 444 -8.64 18.58 -2.76
CA LYS A 444 -7.79 17.52 -3.31
C LYS A 444 -7.04 16.75 -2.20
N LEU A 445 -6.91 15.43 -2.33
CA LEU A 445 -6.21 14.60 -1.35
C LEU A 445 -4.75 14.35 -1.75
N ASP A 446 -3.90 15.36 -1.56
CA ASP A 446 -2.45 15.22 -1.65
C ASP A 446 -1.89 14.57 -0.37
N HIS A 447 -1.63 13.26 -0.43
CA HIS A 447 -1.03 12.50 0.66
C HIS A 447 0.46 12.85 0.83
N ASP A 448 0.83 13.43 1.97
CA ASP A 448 2.23 13.47 2.38
C ASP A 448 2.75 12.09 2.85
N THR A 449 4.07 11.93 2.95
CA THR A 449 4.69 10.64 3.28
C THR A 449 4.40 10.16 4.71
N GLN A 450 3.98 11.03 5.63
CA GLN A 450 3.55 10.66 6.99
C GLN A 450 2.08 10.24 7.01
N GLN A 451 1.21 10.95 6.28
CA GLN A 451 -0.21 10.59 6.13
C GLN A 451 -0.38 9.17 5.55
N MET A 452 0.45 8.76 4.59
CA MET A 452 0.44 7.37 4.06
C MET A 452 0.90 6.30 5.05
N VAL A 453 1.63 6.65 6.12
CA VAL A 453 2.09 5.69 7.13
C VAL A 453 1.03 5.43 8.19
N SER A 454 0.11 6.37 8.40
CA SER A 454 -1.02 6.24 9.33
C SER A 454 -2.30 6.89 8.76
N PRO A 455 -2.86 6.34 7.66
CA PRO A 455 -3.98 6.98 6.96
C PRO A 455 -5.28 6.91 7.77
N ARG A 456 -5.98 8.04 7.88
CA ARG A 456 -7.29 8.16 8.54
C ARG A 456 -8.39 8.32 7.50
N ARG A 457 -9.52 7.63 7.68
CA ARG A 457 -10.73 7.82 6.86
C ARG A 457 -11.26 9.24 7.02
N GLN A 458 -11.66 9.86 5.92
CA GLN A 458 -12.20 11.22 5.92
C GLN A 458 -13.67 11.26 6.38
N CYS A 459 -14.05 12.42 6.91
CA CYS A 459 -15.40 12.72 7.40
C CYS A 459 -16.19 13.44 6.31
N CYS A 460 -17.52 13.35 6.35
CA CYS A 460 -18.37 14.01 5.37
C CYS A 460 -19.74 14.45 5.89
N ASP A 461 -20.16 15.62 5.41
CA ASP A 461 -21.38 16.31 5.83
C ASP A 461 -22.39 16.33 4.67
N ILE A 462 -23.65 16.01 4.96
CA ILE A 462 -24.75 16.08 3.99
C ILE A 462 -25.42 17.46 4.08
N SER A 463 -25.46 18.20 2.97
CA SER A 463 -26.18 19.47 2.91
C SER A 463 -27.69 19.24 2.86
N SER A 464 -28.40 19.73 3.88
CA SER A 464 -29.86 19.69 3.99
C SER A 464 -30.47 21.07 3.72
N PRO A 465 -31.67 21.19 3.12
CA PRO A 465 -32.53 20.11 2.62
C PRO A 465 -32.12 19.59 1.24
N TYR A 466 -32.31 18.29 1.01
CA TYR A 466 -32.20 17.64 -0.30
C TYR A 466 -33.56 17.11 -0.79
N ASN A 467 -33.69 16.86 -2.09
CA ASN A 467 -34.93 16.39 -2.72
C ASN A 467 -34.61 15.58 -3.99
N LYS A 468 -34.45 16.23 -5.15
CA LYS A 468 -33.95 15.59 -6.38
C LYS A 468 -32.43 15.48 -6.46
N SER A 469 -31.74 16.40 -5.79
CA SER A 469 -30.28 16.42 -5.69
C SER A 469 -29.90 16.50 -4.22
N MET A 470 -28.81 15.81 -3.86
CA MET A 470 -28.13 15.90 -2.57
C MET A 470 -26.72 16.46 -2.82
N VAL A 471 -26.20 17.27 -1.88
CA VAL A 471 -24.81 17.71 -1.89
C VAL A 471 -24.11 17.15 -0.65
N ILE A 472 -22.89 16.65 -0.83
CA ILE A 472 -22.06 16.08 0.23
C ILE A 472 -20.68 16.73 0.18
N ASN A 473 -20.15 17.14 1.33
CA ASN A 473 -18.82 17.69 1.45
C ASN A 473 -17.92 16.65 2.13
N ILE A 474 -16.79 16.25 1.52
CA ILE A 474 -15.77 15.41 2.17
C ILE A 474 -14.64 16.29 2.64
N ARG A 475 -14.16 16.08 3.87
CA ARG A 475 -13.07 16.82 4.51
C ARG A 475 -12.23 15.93 5.40
N GLN A 476 -11.07 16.41 5.84
CA GLN A 476 -10.37 15.78 6.96
C GLN A 476 -11.27 15.83 8.21
N CYS A 477 -11.27 14.75 8.99
CA CYS A 477 -11.89 14.73 10.31
C CYS A 477 -11.07 15.59 11.27
N MET A 478 -11.73 16.30 12.19
CA MET A 478 -11.08 16.89 13.36
C MET A 478 -10.48 15.78 14.25
N PRO A 479 -9.47 16.07 15.09
CA PRO A 479 -8.74 15.05 15.86
C PRO A 479 -9.64 14.04 16.58
N ASP A 480 -10.63 14.50 17.32
CA ASP A 480 -11.54 13.66 18.12
C ASP A 480 -12.89 13.36 17.43
N GLU A 481 -13.04 13.73 16.15
CA GLU A 481 -14.30 13.56 15.41
C GLU A 481 -14.57 12.10 15.03
N LEU A 482 -15.78 11.64 15.38
CA LEU A 482 -16.27 10.30 15.13
C LEU A 482 -17.12 10.26 13.86
N ILE A 483 -16.86 9.27 13.00
CA ILE A 483 -17.77 8.92 11.90
C ILE A 483 -18.93 8.10 12.51
N ALA A 484 -19.92 8.79 13.05
CA ALA A 484 -21.02 8.20 13.81
C ALA A 484 -22.36 8.85 13.46
N MET A 485 -23.44 8.10 13.68
CA MET A 485 -24.82 8.58 13.61
C MET A 485 -25.18 9.45 14.83
N ASN A 486 -26.12 10.37 14.66
CA ASN A 486 -26.68 11.13 15.78
C ASN A 486 -27.51 10.20 16.68
N THR A 487 -27.30 10.30 18.01
CA THR A 487 -28.03 9.57 19.05
C THR A 487 -29.24 10.35 19.53
#